data_AF-A0A2G2MJT4-F1
#
_entry.id   AF-A0A2G2MJT4-F1
#
_cell.length_a   1.000
_cell.length_b   1.000
_cell.length_c   1.000
_cell.angle_alpha   90.00
_cell.angle_beta   90.00
_cell.angle_gamma   90.00
#
_symmetry.space_group_name_H-M   'P 1'
#
loop_
_entity.id
_entity.type
_entity.pdbx_description
1 polymer ?
#
loop_
_entity_poly.entity_id
_entity_poly.type
_entity_poly.pdbx_seq_one_letter_code
_entity_poly.pdbx_strand_id
1 'polypeptide(L)'
;MKLIASSIGIAFLFVGCSSTSEPQFDANKLEVKVVDGKQYKVPAVTSIGTQPLTGKEQIDFYHEIGLPNCKEGDVTWETYETADAVNVVMRSGSKDGGKEIYMKAASEGKVGCVSPL
;
A
#
# COMPACT_ATOMS: atom_id res chain seq x y z
N MET A 1 48.35 42.02 26.31
CA MET A 1 47.84 40.94 25.44
C MET A 1 46.50 40.45 25.97
N LYS A 2 45.41 40.62 25.22
CA LYS A 2 44.19 39.81 25.34
C LYS A 2 43.38 40.01 24.06
N LEU A 3 43.48 39.02 23.18
CA LEU A 3 42.86 38.97 21.86
C LEU A 3 41.45 38.36 21.97
N ILE A 4 40.48 39.10 21.43
CA ILE A 4 39.37 38.68 20.56
C ILE A 4 38.44 37.56 21.09
N ALA A 5 37.23 37.96 21.50
CA ALA A 5 36.07 37.08 21.60
C ALA A 5 35.59 36.73 20.18
N SER A 6 35.72 35.46 19.80
CA SER A 6 35.22 34.92 18.53
C SER A 6 33.76 34.49 18.73
N SER A 7 32.82 35.30 18.23
CA SER A 7 31.39 34.97 18.24
C SER A 7 31.08 33.98 17.12
N ILE A 8 30.76 32.75 17.52
CA ILE A 8 30.32 31.65 16.67
C ILE A 8 28.90 31.98 16.15
N GLY A 9 28.81 32.44 14.91
CA GLY A 9 27.54 32.57 14.19
C GLY A 9 27.16 31.25 13.54
N ILE A 10 26.34 30.44 14.23
CA ILE A 10 25.65 29.31 13.59
C ILE A 10 24.42 29.87 12.90
N ALA A 11 24.53 30.05 11.59
CA ALA A 11 23.38 30.29 10.73
C ALA A 11 22.49 29.03 10.75
N PHE A 12 21.36 29.11 11.45
CA PHE A 12 20.25 28.18 11.30
C PHE A 12 19.70 28.35 9.89
N LEU A 13 20.22 27.56 8.94
CA LEU A 13 19.56 27.33 7.68
C LEU A 13 18.30 26.52 7.99
N PHE A 14 17.16 27.22 8.09
CA PHE A 14 15.85 26.61 8.01
C PHE A 14 15.75 25.93 6.65
N VAL A 15 16.02 24.63 6.64
CA VAL A 15 15.69 23.74 5.52
C VAL A 15 14.17 23.70 5.49
N GLY A 16 13.57 24.56 4.68
CA GLY A 16 12.15 24.49 4.38
C GLY A 16 11.92 23.20 3.61
N CYS A 17 11.55 22.13 4.30
CA CYS A 17 10.87 21.00 3.66
C CYS A 17 9.58 21.57 3.10
N SER A 18 9.59 21.92 1.81
CA SER A 18 8.37 22.15 1.04
C SER A 18 7.42 21.02 1.37
N SER A 19 6.27 21.37 1.92
CA SER A 19 5.19 20.45 2.24
C SER A 19 4.60 19.93 0.94
N THR A 20 5.34 19.05 0.25
CA THR A 20 4.78 18.22 -0.79
C THR A 20 3.86 17.27 -0.05
N SER A 21 2.58 17.63 0.03
CA SER A 21 1.55 16.74 0.55
C SER A 21 1.64 15.44 -0.25
N GLU A 22 2.11 14.37 0.40
CA GLU A 22 2.11 13.05 -0.21
C GLU A 22 0.69 12.74 -0.67
N PRO A 23 0.51 12.13 -1.86
CA PRO A 23 -0.81 11.85 -2.38
C PRO A 23 -1.55 10.92 -1.41
N GLN A 24 -2.67 11.41 -0.87
CA GLN A 24 -3.51 10.65 0.04
C GLN A 24 -4.32 9.61 -0.74
N PHE A 25 -4.50 8.44 -0.14
CA PHE A 25 -5.37 7.39 -0.68
C PHE A 25 -6.83 7.85 -0.70
N ASP A 26 -7.50 7.61 -1.83
CA ASP A 26 -8.94 7.77 -2.00
C ASP A 26 -9.45 6.59 -2.84
N ALA A 27 -10.28 5.73 -2.22
CA ALA A 27 -10.84 4.55 -2.85
C ALA A 27 -11.67 4.86 -4.11
N ASN A 28 -12.17 6.09 -4.26
CA ASN A 28 -12.99 6.50 -5.40
C ASN A 28 -12.17 7.08 -6.55
N LYS A 29 -10.91 7.45 -6.30
CA LYS A 29 -10.01 7.95 -7.34
C LYS A 29 -9.39 6.77 -8.06
N LEU A 30 -9.94 6.40 -9.20
CA LEU A 30 -9.51 5.21 -9.94
C LEU A 30 -8.46 5.53 -11.01
N GLU A 31 -7.60 4.56 -11.27
CA GLU A 31 -6.69 4.54 -12.42
C GLU A 31 -6.78 3.21 -13.17
N VAL A 32 -6.39 3.21 -14.45
CA VAL A 32 -6.34 1.99 -15.25
C VAL A 32 -4.95 1.38 -15.16
N LYS A 33 -4.86 0.11 -14.79
CA LYS A 33 -3.63 -0.69 -14.83
C LYS A 33 -3.78 -1.81 -15.83
N VAL A 34 -2.66 -2.20 -16.45
CA VAL A 34 -2.59 -3.36 -17.34
C VAL A 34 -1.85 -4.48 -16.62
N VAL A 35 -2.50 -5.62 -16.45
CA VAL A 35 -1.92 -6.84 -15.87
C VAL A 35 -2.22 -7.99 -16.83
N ASP A 36 -1.18 -8.68 -17.29
CA ASP A 36 -1.29 -9.78 -18.26
C ASP A 36 -2.14 -9.42 -19.51
N GLY A 37 -1.88 -8.24 -20.08
CA GLY A 37 -2.58 -7.74 -21.27
C GLY A 37 -4.04 -7.31 -21.06
N LYS A 38 -4.61 -7.49 -19.87
CA LYS A 38 -5.97 -7.05 -19.52
C LYS A 38 -5.94 -5.74 -18.74
N GLN A 39 -6.97 -4.92 -18.92
CA GLN A 39 -7.12 -3.65 -18.22
C GLN A 39 -7.98 -3.81 -16.99
N TYR A 40 -7.62 -3.12 -15.90
CA TYR A 40 -8.34 -3.13 -14.62
C TYR A 40 -8.48 -1.70 -14.13
N LYS A 41 -9.63 -1.37 -13.54
CA LYS A 41 -9.81 -0.12 -12.78
C LYS A 41 -9.53 -0.39 -11.31
N VAL A 42 -8.45 0.16 -10.78
CA VAL A 42 -8.07 0.06 -9.37
C VAL A 42 -8.04 1.46 -8.74
N PRO A 43 -8.19 1.59 -7.41
CA PRO A 43 -7.87 2.85 -6.74
C PRO A 43 -6.45 3.30 -7.06
N ALA A 44 -6.25 4.60 -7.19
CA ALA A 44 -4.93 5.18 -7.39
C ALA A 44 -4.10 5.08 -6.11
N VAL A 45 -2.77 5.14 -6.26
CA VAL A 45 -1.83 5.11 -5.12
C VAL A 45 -1.93 3.79 -4.32
N THR A 46 -2.12 2.68 -5.04
CA THR A 46 -2.12 1.33 -4.48
C THR A 46 -1.04 0.46 -5.11
N SER A 47 -0.58 -0.52 -4.34
CA SER A 47 0.11 -1.69 -4.87
C SER A 47 -0.92 -2.58 -5.58
N ILE A 48 -0.56 -3.13 -6.74
CA ILE A 48 -1.39 -4.05 -7.50
C ILE A 48 -0.67 -5.39 -7.66
N GLY A 49 -1.41 -6.48 -7.52
CA GLY A 49 -0.92 -7.82 -7.82
C GLY A 49 -0.42 -7.90 -9.27
N THR A 50 0.70 -8.57 -9.48
CA THR A 50 1.32 -8.73 -10.81
C THR A 50 0.66 -9.82 -11.65
N GLN A 51 -0.21 -10.62 -11.04
CA GLN A 51 -0.91 -11.73 -11.68
C GLN A 51 -2.37 -11.78 -11.21
N PRO A 52 -3.30 -12.19 -12.08
CA PRO A 52 -4.66 -12.50 -11.66
C PRO A 52 -4.72 -13.68 -10.69
N LEU A 53 -5.79 -13.75 -9.89
CA LEU A 53 -6.13 -14.90 -9.08
C LEU A 53 -6.44 -16.09 -9.98
N THR A 54 -5.76 -17.22 -9.75
CA THR A 54 -5.88 -18.43 -10.58
C THR A 54 -6.25 -19.68 -9.78
N GLY A 55 -6.10 -19.66 -8.46
CA GLY A 55 -6.27 -20.83 -7.61
C GLY A 55 -7.39 -20.67 -6.58
N LYS A 56 -8.12 -21.77 -6.34
CA LYS A 56 -9.14 -21.84 -5.27
C LYS A 56 -8.58 -21.42 -3.91
N GLU A 57 -7.37 -21.87 -3.53
CA GLU A 57 -6.76 -21.53 -2.25
C GLU A 57 -6.52 -20.02 -2.09
N GLN A 58 -6.12 -19.32 -3.16
CA GLN A 58 -5.94 -17.87 -3.12
C GLN A 58 -7.28 -17.17 -2.93
N ILE A 59 -8.31 -17.60 -3.68
CA ILE A 59 -9.66 -17.03 -3.60
C ILE A 59 -10.25 -17.25 -2.21
N ASP A 60 -10.13 -18.48 -1.67
CA ASP A 60 -10.61 -18.83 -0.34
C ASP A 60 -9.92 -17.97 0.73
N PHE A 61 -8.60 -17.71 0.61
CA PHE A 61 -7.91 -16.80 1.52
C PHE A 61 -8.53 -15.39 1.50
N TYR A 62 -8.78 -14.82 0.32
CA TYR A 62 -9.40 -13.50 0.20
C TYR A 62 -10.84 -13.48 0.76
N HIS A 63 -11.59 -14.56 0.58
CA HIS A 63 -12.91 -14.71 1.18
C HIS A 63 -12.84 -14.75 2.71
N GLU A 64 -11.90 -15.51 3.26
CA GLU A 64 -11.69 -15.64 4.70
C GLU A 64 -11.31 -14.31 5.37
N ILE A 65 -10.58 -13.43 4.67
CA ILE A 65 -10.21 -12.11 5.21
C ILE A 65 -11.31 -11.03 5.01
N GLY A 66 -12.49 -11.42 4.52
CA GLY A 66 -13.64 -10.52 4.40
C GLY A 66 -13.83 -9.89 3.00
N LEU A 67 -13.22 -10.45 1.95
CA LEU A 67 -13.44 -10.03 0.56
C LEU A 67 -14.17 -11.12 -0.24
N PRO A 68 -15.46 -11.39 0.05
CA PRO A 68 -16.20 -12.54 -0.50
C PRO A 68 -16.47 -12.46 -2.00
N ASN A 69 -16.24 -11.30 -2.62
CA ASN A 69 -16.51 -11.06 -4.04
C ASN A 69 -15.28 -11.29 -4.94
N CYS A 70 -14.11 -11.59 -4.37
CA CYS A 70 -12.93 -11.95 -5.14
C CYS A 70 -13.17 -13.26 -5.90
N LYS A 71 -12.75 -13.35 -7.15
CA LYS A 71 -12.94 -14.55 -7.99
C LYS A 71 -11.76 -14.76 -8.93
N GLU A 72 -11.76 -15.91 -9.59
CA GLU A 72 -10.76 -16.24 -10.60
C GLU A 72 -10.73 -15.18 -11.71
N GLY A 73 -9.52 -14.76 -12.09
CA GLY A 73 -9.28 -13.72 -13.08
C GLY A 73 -9.30 -12.29 -12.54
N ASP A 74 -9.70 -12.05 -11.28
CA ASP A 74 -9.51 -10.75 -10.65
C ASP A 74 -8.04 -10.48 -10.34
N VAL A 75 -7.66 -9.22 -10.23
CA VAL A 75 -6.39 -8.80 -9.62
C VAL A 75 -6.66 -8.20 -8.25
N THR A 76 -5.73 -8.40 -7.33
CA THR A 76 -5.80 -7.78 -6.00
C THR A 76 -5.06 -6.46 -5.99
N TRP A 77 -5.51 -5.56 -5.11
CA TRP A 77 -4.84 -4.30 -4.85
C TRP A 77 -4.86 -4.02 -3.36
N GLU A 78 -3.88 -3.27 -2.88
CA GLU A 78 -3.77 -2.84 -1.49
C GLU A 78 -3.08 -1.49 -1.40
N THR A 79 -3.37 -0.70 -0.38
CA THR A 79 -2.61 0.54 -0.15
C THR A 79 -1.13 0.22 0.09
N TYR A 80 -0.23 1.15 -0.26
CA TYR A 80 1.19 0.96 0.03
C TYR A 80 1.48 0.77 1.53
N GLU A 81 0.72 1.44 2.41
CA GLU A 81 0.78 1.24 3.87
C GLU A 81 0.49 -0.22 4.25
N THR A 82 -0.57 -0.81 3.69
CA THR A 82 -0.92 -2.22 3.91
C THR A 82 0.18 -3.15 3.39
N ALA A 83 0.66 -2.93 2.16
CA ALA A 83 1.71 -3.74 1.56
C ALA A 83 2.98 -3.75 2.42
N ASP A 84 3.40 -2.59 2.93
CA ASP A 84 4.57 -2.45 3.79
C ASP A 84 4.38 -3.16 5.13
N ALA A 85 3.21 -2.99 5.78
CA ALA A 85 2.90 -3.65 7.04
C ALA A 85 2.91 -5.19 6.90
N VAL A 86 2.29 -5.73 5.85
CA VAL A 86 2.31 -7.17 5.54
C VAL A 86 3.74 -7.63 5.28
N ASN A 87 4.52 -6.91 4.48
CA ASN A 87 5.91 -7.27 4.18
C ASN A 87 6.78 -7.33 5.45
N VAL A 88 6.60 -6.40 6.39
CA VAL A 88 7.31 -6.40 7.67
C VAL A 88 6.99 -7.65 8.48
N VAL A 89 5.71 -8.02 8.59
CA VAL A 89 5.27 -9.18 9.38
C VAL A 89 5.61 -10.50 8.69
N MET A 90 5.51 -10.58 7.37
CA MET A 90 5.91 -11.77 6.63
C MET A 90 7.42 -12.02 6.72
N ARG A 91 8.24 -10.97 6.78
CA ARG A 91 9.69 -11.08 7.01
C ARG A 91 10.04 -11.60 8.41
N SER A 92 9.16 -11.43 9.40
CA SER A 92 9.34 -12.02 10.73
C SER A 92 8.84 -13.47 10.81
N GLY A 93 8.22 -13.98 9.75
CA GLY A 93 7.73 -15.37 9.65
C GLY A 93 6.31 -15.59 10.19
N SER A 94 5.60 -14.54 10.62
CA SER A 94 4.26 -14.66 11.19
C SER A 94 3.18 -14.61 10.11
N LYS A 95 2.73 -15.79 9.65
CA LYS A 95 1.62 -15.90 8.70
C LYS A 95 0.30 -15.38 9.28
N ASP A 96 0.02 -15.70 10.54
CA ASP A 96 -1.21 -15.29 11.21
C ASP A 96 -1.25 -13.76 11.40
N GLY A 97 -0.12 -13.15 11.74
CA GLY A 97 -0.01 -11.69 11.81
C GLY A 97 -0.22 -11.01 10.45
N GLY A 98 0.25 -11.63 9.36
CA GLY A 98 -0.05 -11.15 8.01
C GLY A 98 -1.55 -11.20 7.70
N LYS A 99 -2.23 -12.30 8.07
CA LYS A 99 -3.68 -12.46 7.91
C LYS A 99 -4.46 -11.40 8.69
N GLU A 100 -4.09 -11.13 9.93
CA GLU A 100 -4.75 -10.10 10.76
C GLU A 100 -4.64 -8.70 10.15
N ILE A 101 -3.48 -8.35 9.59
CA ILE A 101 -3.30 -7.08 8.86
C ILE A 101 -4.24 -7.01 7.67
N TYR A 102 -4.32 -8.08 6.88
CA TYR A 102 -5.22 -8.15 5.74
C TYR A 102 -6.70 -8.04 6.13
N MET A 103 -7.13 -8.73 7.20
CA MET A 103 -8.50 -8.64 7.71
C MET A 103 -8.85 -7.20 8.13
N LYS A 104 -7.93 -6.54 8.85
CA LYS A 104 -8.11 -5.13 9.23
C LYS A 104 -8.19 -4.24 7.98
N ALA A 105 -7.25 -4.38 7.05
CA ALA A 105 -7.23 -3.61 5.81
C ALA A 105 -8.52 -3.80 5.00
N ALA A 106 -9.06 -5.02 4.94
CA ALA A 106 -10.31 -5.31 4.23
C ALA A 106 -11.49 -4.56 4.87
N SER A 107 -11.58 -4.59 6.21
CA SER A 107 -12.61 -3.83 6.94
C SER A 107 -12.50 -2.32 6.78
N GLU A 108 -11.30 -1.79 6.53
CA GLU A 108 -11.02 -0.38 6.31
C GLU A 108 -11.12 0.04 4.83
N GLY A 109 -11.39 -0.89 3.92
CA GLY A 109 -11.42 -0.64 2.48
C GLY A 109 -10.05 -0.29 1.88
N LYS A 110 -8.96 -0.79 2.49
CA LYS A 110 -7.57 -0.57 2.06
C LYS A 110 -6.98 -1.72 1.25
N VAL A 111 -7.75 -2.77 1.01
CA VAL A 111 -7.40 -3.91 0.14
C VAL A 111 -8.67 -4.38 -0.56
N GLY A 112 -8.54 -4.91 -1.77
CA GLY A 112 -9.66 -5.45 -2.52
C GLY A 112 -9.25 -6.26 -3.75
N CYS A 113 -10.26 -6.73 -4.47
CA CYS A 113 -10.11 -7.38 -5.77
C CYS A 113 -10.90 -6.60 -6.82
N VAL A 114 -10.41 -6.59 -8.06
CA VAL A 114 -11.13 -6.02 -9.20
C VAL A 114 -11.06 -6.96 -10.40
N SER A 115 -12.18 -7.08 -11.10
CA SER A 115 -12.28 -7.82 -12.35
C SER A 115 -11.70 -7.03 -13.54
N PRO A 116 -11.28 -7.71 -14.61
CA PRO A 116 -10.89 -7.05 -15.84
C PRO A 116 -12.07 -6.27 -16.45
N LEU A 117 -11.75 -5.19 -17.17
CA LEU A 117 -12.69 -4.37 -17.95
C LEU A 117 -13.24 -5.11 -19.17
#